data_AF-A0A1V5YWS5-F1
#
_entry.id   AF-A0A1V5YWS5-F1
#
_cell.length_a   1.000
_cell.length_b   1.000
_cell.length_c   1.000
_cell.angle_alpha   90.00
_cell.angle_beta   90.00
_cell.angle_gamma   90.00
#
_symmetry.space_group_name_H-M   'P 1'
#
loop_
_entity.id
_entity.type
_entity.pdbx_description
1 polymer ?
#
loop_
_entity_poly.entity_id
_entity_poly.type
_entity_poly.pdbx_seq_one_letter_code
_entity_poly.pdbx_strand_id
1 'polypeptide(L)' 'MVLVEHIPALVCNRCGEKTFNRETVERVRHTIHEGHSPSRKIELEVFDFV' A
#
# COMPACT_ATOMS: atom_id res chain seq x y z
N MET A 1 -0.71 -7.32 9.60
CA MET A 1 -0.16 -6.23 8.76
C MET A 1 -0.50 -6.52 7.31
N VAL A 2 -0.83 -5.50 6.50
CA VAL A 2 -1.06 -5.64 5.05
C VAL A 2 -0.04 -4.77 4.33
N LEU A 3 0.67 -5.35 3.36
CA LEU A 3 1.58 -4.63 2.47
C LEU A 3 0.94 -4.54 1.09
N VAL A 4 0.83 -3.33 0.54
CA VAL A 4 0.33 -3.12 -0.82
C VAL A 4 1.49 -2.60 -1.67
N GLU A 5 1.87 -3.40 -2.66
CA GLU A 5 3.01 -3.14 -3.54
C GLU A 5 2.53 -2.52 -4.86
N HIS A 6 3.44 -1.87 -5.59
CA HIS A 6 3.19 -1.31 -6.94
C HIS A 6 2.07 -0.25 -6.99
N ILE A 7 1.96 0.60 -5.96
CA ILE A 7 1.04 1.74 -6.00
C ILE A 7 1.55 2.78 -7.02
N PRO A 8 0.77 3.12 -8.06
CA PRO A 8 1.17 4.15 -9.01
C PRO A 8 1.21 5.52 -8.32
N ALA A 9 2.32 6.23 -8.48
CA ALA A 9 2.51 7.57 -7.91
C ALA A 9 2.78 8.59 -9.01
N LEU A 10 2.29 9.81 -8.81
CA LEU A 10 2.75 10.98 -9.54
C LEU A 10 4.01 11.48 -8.85
N VAL A 11 5.11 11.59 -9.59
CA VAL A 11 6.40 12.01 -9.05
C VAL A 11 6.71 13.41 -9.53
N CYS A 12 7.00 14.32 -8.60
CA CYS A 12 7.45 15.66 -8.95
C CYS A 12 8.85 15.60 -9.57
N ASN A 13 8.98 16.04 -10.82
CA ASN A 13 10.27 16.06 -11.54
C ASN A 13 11.31 17.02 -10.93
N ARG A 14 10.93 17.86 -9.95
CA ARG A 14 11.84 18.81 -9.29
C ARG A 14 12.38 18.31 -7.95
N CYS A 15 11.52 17.81 -7.07
CA CYS A 15 11.90 17.41 -5.71
C CYS A 15 11.76 15.89 -5.44
N GLY A 16 11.17 15.14 -6.36
CA GLY A 16 10.94 13.69 -6.19
C GLY A 16 9.77 13.35 -5.25
N GLU A 17 9.01 14.35 -4.78
CA GLU A 17 7.84 14.11 -3.95
C GLU A 17 6.79 13.29 -4.69
N LYS A 18 6.23 12.30 -3.98
CA LYS A 18 5.23 11.37 -4.50
C LYS A 18 3.85 11.82 -4.05
N THR A 19 2.94 12.00 -4.99
CA THR A 19 1.53 12.25 -4.72
C THR A 19 0.68 11.18 -5.36
N PHE A 20 -0.52 10.99 -4.81
CA PHE A 20 -1.47 9.98 -5.28
C PHE A 20 -2.79 10.68 -5.60
N ASN A 21 -3.36 10.35 -6.76
CA ASN A 21 -4.69 10.86 -7.09
C ASN A 21 -5.77 10.10 -6.29
N ARG A 22 -6.97 10.67 -6.24
CA ARG A 22 -8.10 10.09 -5.50
C ARG A 22 -8.43 8.66 -5.94
N GLU A 23 -8.43 8.40 -7.25
CA GLU A 23 -8.72 7.07 -7.79
C GLU A 23 -7.76 6.01 -7.25
N THR A 24 -6.46 6.32 -7.19
CA THR A 24 -5.44 5.41 -6.65
C THR A 24 -5.66 5.14 -5.18
N VAL A 25 -5.93 6.18 -4.40
CA VAL A 25 -6.20 6.05 -2.95
C VAL A 25 -7.43 5.19 -2.70
N GLU A 26 -8.53 5.42 -3.41
CA GLU A 26 -9.75 4.63 -3.25
C GLU A 26 -9.58 3.18 -3.67
N ARG A 27 -8.84 2.91 -4.75
CA ARG A 27 -8.50 1.53 -5.13
C ARG A 27 -7.74 0.80 -4.03
N VAL A 28 -6.74 1.44 -3.42
CA VAL A 28 -5.99 0.85 -2.29
C VAL A 28 -6.92 0.58 -1.10
N ARG A 29 -7.74 1.56 -0.74
CA ARG A 29 -8.73 1.42 0.35
C ARG A 29 -9.65 0.22 0.09
N HIS A 30 -10.18 0.10 -1.11
CA HIS A 30 -11.10 -0.97 -1.51
C HIS A 30 -10.41 -2.35 -1.55
N THR A 31 -9.16 -2.42 -2.00
CA THR A 31 -8.38 -3.68 -1.97
C THR A 31 -8.16 -4.16 -0.53
N ILE A 32 -7.86 -3.26 0.41
CA ILE A 32 -7.61 -3.62 1.81
C ILE A 32 -8.92 -4.00 2.54
N HIS A 33 -9.98 -3.22 2.36
CA HIS A 33 -11.17 -3.32 3.20
C HIS A 33 -12.27 -4.21 2.65
N GLU A 34 -12.37 -4.40 1.34
CA GLU A 34 -13.51 -5.12 0.73
C GLU A 34 -13.23 -6.61 0.48
N GLY A 35 -12.31 -7.20 1.25
CA GLY A 35 -12.17 -8.65 1.36
C GLY A 35 -11.46 -9.33 0.18
N HIS A 36 -10.60 -8.61 -0.55
CA HIS A 36 -9.79 -9.24 -1.60
C HIS A 36 -8.77 -10.20 -0.96
N SER A 37 -8.66 -11.42 -1.51
CA SER A 37 -7.61 -12.36 -1.13
C SER A 37 -6.24 -11.80 -1.50
N PRO A 38 -5.25 -11.80 -0.57
CA PRO A 38 -3.92 -11.34 -0.90
C PRO A 38 -3.27 -12.25 -1.94
N SER A 39 -2.56 -11.66 -2.90
CA SER A 39 -1.82 -12.41 -3.93
C SER A 39 -0.67 -13.24 -3.34
N ARG A 40 -0.18 -12.86 -2.15
CA ARG A 40 0.90 -13.55 -1.43
C ARG A 40 0.68 -13.41 0.07
N LYS A 41 0.94 -14.48 0.81
CA LYS A 41 1.02 -14.47 2.28
C LYS A 41 2.46 -14.75 2.69
N ILE A 42 2.94 -14.03 3.70
CA ILE A 42 4.28 -14.20 4.27
C ILE A 42 4.09 -14.27 5.78
N GLU A 43 4.70 -15.28 6.40
CA GLU A 43 4.79 -15.38 7.86
C GLU A 43 5.92 -14.48 8.34
N LEU A 44 5.64 -13.65 9.35
CA LEU A 44 6.61 -12.72 9.91
C LEU A 44 6.56 -12.85 11.43
N GLU A 45 7.72 -13.03 12.05
CA GLU A 45 7.82 -13.01 13.51
C GLU A 45 7.51 -11.59 14.02
N VAL A 46 6.62 -11.51 15.00
CA VAL A 46 6.27 -10.25 15.67
C VAL A 46 7.13 -10.16 16.93
N PHE A 47 8.00 -9.15 17.00
CA PHE A 47 8.79 -8.86 18.19
C PHE A 47 8.03 -7.88 19.09
N ASP A 48 7.81 -8.25 20.35
CA ASP A 48 7.42 -7.30 21.39
C ASP A 48 8.67 -6.67 22.00
N PHE A 49 8.73 -5.34 21.96
CA PHE A 49 9.75 -4.58 22.69
C PHE A 49 9.16 -4.20 24.05
N VAL A 50 9.63 -4.88 25.10
CA VAL A 50 9.27 -4.61 26.51
C VAL A 50 10.29 -3.68 27.15
#